data_AF-A0A965FRV5-F1
#
_entry.id   AF-A0A965FRV5-F1
#
_cell.length_a   1.000
_cell.length_b   1.000
_cell.length_c   1.000
_cell.angle_alpha   90.00
_cell.angle_beta   90.00
_cell.angle_gamma   90.00
#
_symmetry.space_group_name_H-M   'P 1'
#
loop_
_entity.id
_entity.type
_entity.pdbx_description
1 polymer ?
#
loop_
_entity_poly.entity_id
_entity_poly.type
_entity_poly.pdbx_seq_one_letter_code
_entity_poly.pdbx_strand_id
1 'polypeptide(L)'
;ALPVKAELVVEDGKVVHAGDILAKIPRELAKNKDITGGLPRVAELFEARIPKDQGIISEIDGIVEFDTDIKKKQRIRIRPEDEKGEVKEYLIPRGRHVTVHMGEYVRAGDPLIDGSANPHDILAVKGTKALQKYLVDEIQQVYRLQGVGINDKHIEVIVRQMLRQVSVEDPGDSSFLIGQEVMKTEFDQVNRQLLTEGRNPARSKPKLLGITKASLSTDSFISAASFQETTKVLTDAALGGKYDTFRGLKENVILGRLIPAGTGYGNFSDSEYELNGAIDPEELIRQRQEELEAMQNEMGITAGTIENLNQEAPAKMAPEATS
;
A
#
# COMPACT_ATOMS: atom_id res chain seq x y z
N ALA A 1 -32.50 35.29 6.12
CA ALA A 1 -32.59 33.89 6.57
C ALA A 1 -31.25 33.48 7.16
N LEU A 2 -31.22 32.97 8.40
CA LEU A 2 -29.98 32.51 9.03
C LEU A 2 -29.62 31.09 8.52
N PRO A 3 -28.33 30.77 8.35
CA PRO A 3 -27.88 29.43 7.96
C PRO A 3 -28.22 28.37 9.03
N VAL A 4 -28.35 27.12 8.59
CA VAL A 4 -28.67 25.98 9.46
C VAL A 4 -27.55 25.81 10.50
N LYS A 5 -27.89 25.75 11.81
CA LYS A 5 -26.99 25.71 12.99
C LYS A 5 -26.43 27.05 13.52
N ALA A 6 -26.97 28.20 13.11
CA ALA A 6 -26.65 29.47 13.77
C ALA A 6 -27.35 29.55 15.16
N GLU A 7 -26.60 29.92 16.19
CA GLU A 7 -27.13 30.23 17.53
C GLU A 7 -27.27 31.75 17.68
N LEU A 8 -28.46 32.22 18.07
CA LEU A 8 -28.72 33.61 18.39
C LEU A 8 -28.09 33.94 19.74
N VAL A 9 -27.31 35.01 19.79
CA VAL A 9 -26.58 35.45 21.00
C VAL A 9 -27.25 36.68 21.64
N VAL A 10 -28.36 37.13 21.05
CA VAL A 10 -29.14 38.27 21.53
C VAL A 10 -30.51 37.83 22.00
N GLU A 11 -30.97 38.46 23.09
CA GLU A 11 -32.31 38.26 23.65
C GLU A 11 -33.31 39.22 22.98
N ASP A 12 -34.58 38.83 22.99
CA ASP A 12 -35.65 39.64 22.40
C ASP A 12 -35.83 40.96 23.16
N GLY A 13 -35.96 42.06 22.42
CA GLY A 13 -36.09 43.42 22.98
C GLY A 13 -34.78 44.15 23.31
N LYS A 14 -33.61 43.54 23.07
CA LYS A 14 -32.31 44.21 23.28
C LYS A 14 -32.03 45.27 22.21
N VAL A 15 -31.71 46.49 22.64
CA VAL A 15 -31.20 47.55 21.74
C VAL A 15 -29.78 47.21 21.32
N VAL A 16 -29.55 47.11 20.00
CA VAL A 16 -28.26 46.74 19.41
C VAL A 16 -27.65 47.91 18.65
N HIS A 17 -26.33 48.03 18.69
CA HIS A 17 -25.56 49.06 18.00
C HIS A 17 -24.74 48.47 16.85
N ALA A 18 -24.25 49.33 15.95
CA ALA A 18 -23.39 48.91 14.84
C ALA A 18 -22.10 48.26 15.39
N GLY A 19 -21.88 46.99 15.05
CA GLY A 19 -20.76 46.18 15.55
C GLY A 19 -21.16 45.05 16.50
N ASP A 20 -22.40 45.01 16.97
CA ASP A 20 -22.88 43.95 17.85
C ASP A 20 -23.09 42.61 17.11
N ILE A 21 -22.66 41.52 17.76
CA ILE A 21 -22.79 40.17 17.23
C ILE A 21 -24.20 39.63 17.54
N LEU A 22 -25.05 39.50 16.51
CA LEU A 22 -26.43 39.04 16.66
C LEU A 22 -26.56 37.51 16.70
N ALA A 23 -25.73 36.81 15.95
CA ALA A 23 -25.71 35.35 15.91
C ALA A 23 -24.27 34.87 15.75
N LYS A 24 -23.95 33.75 16.40
CA LYS A 24 -22.71 33.03 16.20
C LYS A 24 -23.04 31.69 15.60
N ILE A 25 -22.28 31.30 14.60
CA ILE A 25 -22.20 29.90 14.22
C ILE A 25 -21.03 29.38 15.06
N PRO A 26 -21.27 28.50 16.06
CA PRO A 26 -20.16 27.84 16.71
C PRO A 26 -19.42 27.09 15.60
N ARG A 27 -18.25 27.62 15.21
CA ARG A 27 -17.23 26.77 14.59
C ARG A 27 -16.98 25.71 15.65
N GLU A 28 -17.34 24.47 15.36
CA GLU A 28 -16.88 23.35 16.17
C GLU A 28 -15.36 23.55 16.25
N LEU A 29 -14.87 24.04 17.39
CA LEU A 29 -13.45 24.18 17.71
C LEU A 29 -12.85 22.85 17.31
N ALA A 30 -12.11 22.85 16.19
CA ALA A 30 -11.66 21.69 15.44
C ALA A 30 -11.98 20.40 16.20
N LYS A 31 -13.21 19.88 16.02
CA LYS A 31 -13.72 18.68 16.72
C LYS A 31 -12.55 17.72 16.82
N ASN A 32 -12.05 17.43 18.03
CA ASN A 32 -10.82 16.68 18.28
C ASN A 32 -10.57 15.68 17.15
N LYS A 33 -9.73 16.10 16.19
CA LYS A 33 -9.56 15.61 14.82
C LYS A 33 -9.94 14.15 14.60
N ASP A 34 -11.24 13.80 14.59
CA ASP A 34 -11.78 12.42 14.69
C ASP A 34 -10.82 11.38 15.31
N ILE A 35 -10.22 11.75 16.45
CA ILE A 35 -9.17 10.97 17.13
C ILE A 35 -9.78 9.69 17.77
N THR A 36 -11.10 9.70 17.94
CA THR A 36 -11.88 8.71 18.67
C THR A 36 -11.94 7.33 18.04
N GLY A 37 -11.42 7.17 16.83
CA GLY A 37 -11.53 5.90 16.10
C GLY A 37 -10.65 4.76 16.62
N GLY A 38 -9.68 5.02 17.50
CA GLY A 38 -8.81 3.98 18.09
C GLY A 38 -8.21 3.01 17.07
N LEU A 39 -8.07 1.74 17.43
CA LEU A 39 -7.62 0.66 16.54
C LEU A 39 -8.43 0.54 15.22
N PRO A 40 -9.77 0.66 15.21
CA PRO A 40 -10.56 0.67 13.98
C PRO A 40 -10.07 1.69 12.94
N ARG A 41 -9.66 2.89 13.37
CA ARG A 41 -9.13 3.91 12.45
C ARG A 41 -7.81 3.49 11.82
N VAL A 42 -6.92 2.87 12.60
CA VAL A 42 -5.65 2.33 12.08
C VAL A 42 -5.91 1.25 11.03
N ALA A 43 -6.90 0.37 11.27
CA ALA A 43 -7.31 -0.64 10.31
C ALA A 43 -7.90 -0.02 9.03
N GLU A 44 -8.72 1.03 9.12
CA GLU A 44 -9.22 1.76 7.95
C GLU A 44 -8.09 2.35 7.10
N LEU A 45 -7.08 2.96 7.74
CA LEU A 45 -5.93 3.54 7.07
C LEU A 45 -5.05 2.48 6.40
N PHE A 46 -4.73 1.39 7.08
CA PHE A 46 -3.95 0.29 6.50
C PHE A 46 -4.69 -0.48 5.41
N GLU A 47 -6.02 -0.52 5.44
CA GLU A 47 -6.81 -1.08 4.34
C GLU A 47 -7.09 -0.06 3.22
N ALA A 48 -6.53 1.14 3.30
CA ALA A 48 -6.75 2.24 2.36
C ALA A 48 -8.25 2.47 2.06
N ARG A 49 -9.10 2.34 3.09
CA ARG A 49 -10.56 2.49 2.96
C ARG A 49 -10.93 3.94 2.79
N ILE A 50 -11.97 4.18 1.99
CA ILE A 50 -12.54 5.52 1.80
C ILE A 50 -13.31 5.89 3.08
N PRO A 51 -12.99 7.01 3.75
CA PRO A 51 -13.70 7.44 4.93
C PRO A 51 -15.18 7.73 4.64
N LYS A 52 -16.06 7.41 5.60
CA LYS A 52 -17.50 7.73 5.48
C LYS A 52 -17.75 9.24 5.43
N ASP A 53 -17.02 9.99 6.25
CA ASP A 53 -17.07 11.45 6.30
C ASP A 53 -15.90 12.09 5.53
N GLN A 54 -15.73 11.70 4.26
CA GLN A 54 -14.61 12.21 3.47
C GLN A 54 -14.73 13.71 3.21
N GLY A 55 -13.62 14.42 3.41
CA GLY A 55 -13.41 15.76 2.88
C GLY A 55 -13.17 15.66 1.38
N ILE A 56 -13.53 16.70 0.64
CA ILE A 56 -13.24 16.80 -0.80
C ILE A 56 -12.11 17.81 -0.96
N ILE A 57 -11.05 17.44 -1.68
CA ILE A 57 -9.93 18.32 -2.01
C ILE A 57 -10.00 18.73 -3.49
N SER A 58 -9.42 19.89 -3.82
CA SER A 58 -9.24 20.28 -5.22
C SER A 58 -8.18 19.40 -5.89
N GLU A 59 -8.38 19.01 -7.15
CA GLU A 59 -7.43 18.26 -7.97
C GLU A 59 -6.52 19.19 -8.78
N ILE A 60 -6.98 20.42 -9.00
CA ILE A 60 -6.32 21.42 -9.83
C ILE A 60 -6.17 22.74 -9.08
N ASP A 61 -5.18 23.53 -9.47
CA ASP A 61 -5.05 24.91 -9.06
C ASP A 61 -6.08 25.77 -9.82
N GLY A 62 -6.72 26.72 -9.14
CA GLY A 62 -7.65 27.62 -9.83
C GLY A 62 -8.58 28.41 -8.92
N ILE A 63 -9.50 29.12 -9.56
CA ILE A 63 -10.49 29.98 -8.90
C ILE A 63 -11.79 29.20 -8.69
N VAL A 64 -12.34 29.31 -7.48
CA VAL A 64 -13.57 28.65 -7.07
C VAL A 64 -14.79 29.38 -7.64
N GLU A 65 -15.65 28.64 -8.35
CA GLU A 65 -16.94 29.11 -8.84
C GLU A 65 -18.07 28.22 -8.34
N PHE A 66 -19.15 28.83 -7.86
CA PHE A 66 -20.39 28.10 -7.58
C PHE A 66 -21.27 28.07 -8.83
N ASP A 67 -21.76 26.90 -9.18
CA ASP A 67 -22.71 26.70 -10.27
C ASP A 67 -24.09 26.32 -9.71
N THR A 68 -25.08 26.22 -10.58
CA THR A 68 -26.46 25.89 -10.20
C THR A 68 -26.52 24.50 -9.55
N ASP A 69 -27.20 24.44 -8.42
CA ASP A 69 -27.37 23.19 -7.67
C ASP A 69 -28.15 22.13 -8.46
N ILE A 70 -27.69 20.89 -8.41
CA ILE A 70 -28.30 19.76 -9.11
C ILE A 70 -28.72 18.71 -8.09
N LYS A 71 -30.00 18.30 -8.14
CA LYS A 71 -30.53 17.16 -7.36
C LYS A 71 -30.11 17.19 -5.87
N LYS A 72 -30.29 18.34 -5.20
CA LYS A 72 -29.91 18.57 -3.78
C LYS A 72 -28.40 18.50 -3.49
N LYS A 73 -27.55 18.61 -4.50
CA LYS A 73 -26.10 18.78 -4.36
C LYS A 73 -25.71 20.17 -4.86
N GLN A 74 -24.86 20.84 -4.09
CA GLN A 74 -24.20 22.08 -4.49
C GLN A 74 -23.06 21.74 -5.45
N ARG A 75 -22.97 22.46 -6.56
CA ARG A 75 -21.91 22.25 -7.55
C ARG A 75 -20.84 23.32 -7.39
N ILE A 76 -19.60 22.89 -7.18
CA ILE A 76 -18.42 23.75 -7.22
C ILE A 76 -17.64 23.43 -8.49
N ARG A 77 -17.20 24.45 -9.20
CA ARG A 77 -16.27 24.33 -10.33
C ARG A 77 -14.98 25.05 -9.98
N ILE A 78 -13.86 24.42 -10.27
CA ILE A 78 -12.55 25.07 -10.16
C ILE A 78 -12.10 25.40 -11.58
N ARG A 79 -11.93 26.70 -11.85
CA ARG A 79 -11.44 27.17 -13.15
C ARG A 79 -9.93 27.44 -13.05
N PRO A 80 -9.09 26.80 -13.88
CA PRO A 80 -7.67 27.08 -13.90
C PRO A 80 -7.40 28.51 -14.40
N GLU A 81 -6.38 29.15 -13.84
CA GLU A 81 -6.01 30.55 -14.17
C GLU A 81 -5.52 30.72 -15.61
N ASP A 82 -4.93 29.67 -16.18
CA ASP A 82 -4.39 29.68 -17.54
C ASP A 82 -5.45 29.62 -18.66
N GLU A 83 -6.75 29.54 -18.32
CA GLU A 83 -7.93 29.41 -19.21
C GLU A 83 -7.89 28.28 -20.27
N LYS A 84 -6.77 27.57 -20.42
CA LYS A 84 -6.54 26.43 -21.32
C LYS A 84 -6.71 25.08 -20.63
N GLY A 85 -6.80 25.07 -19.31
CA GLY A 85 -6.99 23.85 -18.53
C GLY A 85 -8.46 23.43 -18.47
N GLU A 86 -8.70 22.13 -18.29
CA GLU A 86 -10.06 21.61 -18.09
C GLU A 86 -10.64 22.08 -16.75
N VAL A 87 -11.87 22.58 -16.79
CA VAL A 87 -12.62 22.95 -15.58
C VAL A 87 -13.02 21.67 -14.85
N LYS A 88 -12.67 21.58 -13.56
CA LYS A 88 -13.02 20.42 -12.73
C LYS A 88 -14.28 20.70 -11.92
N GLU A 89 -15.28 19.83 -12.02
CA GLU A 89 -16.54 19.94 -11.26
C GLU A 89 -16.58 19.01 -10.05
N TYR A 90 -17.04 19.55 -8.92
CA TYR A 90 -17.23 18.84 -7.66
C TYR A 90 -18.69 18.93 -7.21
N LEU A 91 -19.28 17.78 -6.89
CA LEU A 91 -20.67 17.68 -6.44
C LEU A 91 -20.74 17.44 -4.93
N ILE A 92 -21.20 18.46 -4.21
CA ILE A 92 -21.20 18.50 -2.75
C ILE A 92 -22.61 18.27 -2.21
N PRO A 93 -22.85 17.27 -1.34
CA PRO A 93 -24.16 17.12 -0.71
C PRO A 93 -24.57 18.37 0.08
N ARG A 94 -25.79 18.89 -0.14
CA ARG A 94 -26.30 20.01 0.64
C ARG A 94 -26.33 19.65 2.14
N GLY A 95 -25.84 20.56 2.98
CA GLY A 95 -25.77 20.39 4.44
C GLY A 95 -24.35 20.16 4.99
N ARG A 96 -23.36 19.93 4.13
CA ARG A 96 -21.93 19.97 4.49
C ARG A 96 -21.42 21.41 4.46
N HIS A 97 -20.51 21.75 5.36
CA HIS A 97 -19.89 23.08 5.39
C HIS A 97 -18.81 23.15 4.31
N VAL A 98 -18.98 24.07 3.36
CA VAL A 98 -17.97 24.37 2.34
C VAL A 98 -16.97 25.34 2.96
N THR A 99 -15.69 24.97 2.92
CA THR A 99 -14.60 25.73 3.55
C THR A 99 -14.18 26.94 2.70
N VAL A 100 -14.41 26.85 1.39
CA VAL A 100 -13.96 27.83 0.38
C VAL A 100 -15.06 28.82 -0.02
N HIS A 101 -14.65 30.01 -0.46
CA HIS A 101 -15.52 31.10 -0.91
C HIS A 101 -15.51 31.28 -2.43
N MET A 102 -16.55 31.94 -2.96
CA MET A 102 -16.62 32.26 -4.40
C MET A 102 -15.51 33.25 -4.78
N GLY A 103 -14.78 32.96 -5.84
CA GLY A 103 -13.65 33.79 -6.29
C GLY A 103 -12.36 33.59 -5.50
N GLU A 104 -12.34 32.67 -4.53
CA GLU A 104 -11.13 32.29 -3.82
C GLU A 104 -10.21 31.46 -4.73
N TYR A 105 -8.91 31.69 -4.65
CA TYR A 105 -7.92 30.87 -5.32
C TYR A 105 -7.54 29.69 -4.43
N VAL A 106 -7.69 28.47 -4.95
CA VAL A 106 -7.34 27.22 -4.27
C VAL A 106 -6.23 26.51 -5.03
N ARG A 107 -5.36 25.84 -4.28
CA ARG A 107 -4.34 24.97 -4.86
C ARG A 107 -4.81 23.52 -4.92
N ALA A 108 -4.18 22.76 -5.79
CA ALA A 108 -4.32 21.33 -5.89
C ALA A 108 -4.02 20.69 -4.52
N GLY A 109 -5.05 20.10 -3.93
CA GLY A 109 -5.02 19.42 -2.65
C GLY A 109 -5.47 20.26 -1.46
N ASP A 110 -5.98 21.47 -1.69
CA ASP A 110 -6.68 22.25 -0.67
C ASP A 110 -8.09 21.71 -0.44
N PRO A 111 -8.57 21.66 0.81
CA PRO A 111 -9.90 21.14 1.14
C PRO A 111 -11.00 22.11 0.71
N LEU A 112 -11.93 21.63 -0.10
CA LEU A 112 -13.18 22.31 -0.46
C LEU A 112 -14.26 22.11 0.61
N ILE A 113 -14.23 20.97 1.30
CA ILE A 113 -15.14 20.60 2.39
C ILE A 113 -14.32 20.04 3.55
N ASP A 114 -14.70 20.41 4.76
CA ASP A 114 -14.21 19.77 5.98
C ASP A 114 -14.56 18.27 6.05
N GLY A 115 -13.61 17.45 6.46
CA GLY A 115 -13.78 16.00 6.62
C GLY A 115 -12.45 15.26 6.68
N SER A 116 -12.53 13.93 6.82
CA SER A 116 -11.35 13.05 6.76
C SER A 116 -10.77 13.04 5.34
N ALA A 117 -9.46 13.22 5.20
CA ALA A 117 -8.84 13.16 3.88
C ALA A 117 -8.81 11.71 3.36
N ASN A 118 -9.18 11.54 2.09
CA ASN A 118 -9.12 10.26 1.40
C ASN A 118 -7.68 9.98 0.90
N PRO A 119 -7.05 8.86 1.30
CA PRO A 119 -5.71 8.49 0.84
C PRO A 119 -5.55 8.43 -0.69
N HIS A 120 -6.59 8.01 -1.42
CA HIS A 120 -6.54 7.90 -2.88
C HIS A 120 -6.47 9.27 -3.55
N ASP A 121 -7.21 10.25 -3.03
CA ASP A 121 -7.21 11.61 -3.56
C ASP A 121 -5.86 12.30 -3.26
N ILE A 122 -5.30 12.06 -2.07
CA ILE A 122 -3.96 12.55 -1.72
C ILE A 122 -2.91 11.98 -2.69
N LEU A 123 -3.00 10.69 -3.03
CA LEU A 123 -2.08 10.07 -3.99
C LEU A 123 -2.17 10.72 -5.38
N ALA A 124 -3.39 10.92 -5.86
CA ALA A 124 -3.65 11.47 -7.19
C ALA A 124 -3.14 12.92 -7.32
N VAL A 125 -3.32 13.71 -6.26
CA VAL A 125 -3.07 15.16 -6.31
C VAL A 125 -1.69 15.54 -5.78
N LYS A 126 -1.29 15.03 -4.61
CA LYS A 126 -0.04 15.41 -3.92
C LYS A 126 1.10 14.39 -4.12
N GLY A 127 0.80 13.22 -4.70
CA GLY A 127 1.77 12.18 -4.99
C GLY A 127 2.15 11.29 -3.80
N THR A 128 3.06 10.35 -4.06
CA THR A 128 3.43 9.27 -3.13
C THR A 128 4.06 9.75 -1.82
N LYS A 129 4.95 10.76 -1.89
CA LYS A 129 5.64 11.29 -0.70
C LYS A 129 4.67 11.94 0.28
N ALA A 130 3.74 12.74 -0.24
CA ALA A 130 2.72 13.40 0.57
C ALA A 130 1.76 12.37 1.20
N LEU A 131 1.37 11.35 0.44
CA LEU A 131 0.57 10.24 0.95
C LEU A 131 1.31 9.47 2.06
N GLN A 132 2.58 9.14 1.86
CA GLN A 132 3.38 8.42 2.86
C GLN A 132 3.43 9.18 4.17
N LYS A 133 3.74 10.48 4.10
CA LYS A 133 3.75 11.35 5.27
C LYS A 133 2.37 11.39 5.95
N TYR A 134 1.30 11.56 5.17
CA TYR A 134 -0.06 11.56 5.70
C TYR A 134 -0.41 10.26 6.45
N LEU A 135 -0.14 9.10 5.86
CA LEU A 135 -0.44 7.81 6.49
C LEU A 135 0.38 7.61 7.77
N VAL A 136 1.68 7.95 7.74
CA VAL A 136 2.53 7.86 8.93
C VAL A 136 2.01 8.79 10.03
N ASP A 137 1.76 10.06 9.72
CA ASP A 137 1.30 11.05 10.70
C ASP A 137 -0.06 10.67 11.30
N GLU A 138 -1.02 10.20 10.50
CA GLU A 138 -2.36 9.83 10.98
C GLU A 138 -2.35 8.55 11.83
N ILE A 139 -1.59 7.53 11.42
CA ILE A 139 -1.47 6.29 12.21
C ILE A 139 -0.71 6.57 13.51
N GLN A 140 0.37 7.35 13.44
CA GLN A 140 1.17 7.72 14.60
C GLN A 140 0.37 8.55 15.61
N GLN A 141 -0.50 9.45 15.15
CA GLN A 141 -1.41 10.20 16.03
C GLN A 141 -2.26 9.25 16.88
N VAL A 142 -2.88 8.24 16.26
CA VAL A 142 -3.72 7.27 17.00
C VAL A 142 -2.93 6.51 18.06
N TYR A 143 -1.73 6.01 17.72
CA TYR A 143 -0.88 5.32 18.70
C TYR A 143 -0.40 6.22 19.84
N ARG A 144 -0.01 7.47 19.53
CA ARG A 144 0.38 8.47 20.53
C ARG A 144 -0.77 8.77 21.50
N LEU A 145 -1.99 8.83 21.00
CA LEU A 145 -3.19 9.07 21.81
C LEU A 145 -3.53 7.90 22.73
N GLN A 146 -3.17 6.68 22.33
CA GLN A 146 -3.24 5.49 23.18
C GLN A 146 -2.02 5.34 24.11
N GLY A 147 -1.08 6.28 24.09
CA GLY A 147 0.14 6.25 24.90
C GLY A 147 1.18 5.23 24.44
N VAL A 148 1.05 4.69 23.23
CA VAL A 148 1.99 3.70 22.68
C VAL A 148 3.01 4.40 21.79
N GLY A 149 4.29 4.33 22.19
CA GLY A 149 5.40 4.83 21.39
C GLY A 149 5.82 3.83 20.31
N ILE A 150 5.57 4.17 19.04
CA ILE A 150 6.07 3.42 17.88
C ILE A 150 7.00 4.34 17.08
N ASN A 151 8.09 3.80 16.55
CA ASN A 151 8.97 4.55 15.65
C ASN A 151 8.39 4.53 14.23
N ASP A 152 8.37 5.71 13.58
CA ASP A 152 7.83 5.94 12.24
C ASP A 152 8.35 4.93 11.21
N LYS A 153 9.59 4.45 11.33
CA LYS A 153 10.20 3.44 10.44
C LYS A 153 9.34 2.18 10.27
N HIS A 154 8.62 1.78 11.31
CA HIS A 154 7.79 0.58 11.26
C HIS A 154 6.55 0.80 10.39
N ILE A 155 5.94 1.99 10.50
CA ILE A 155 4.78 2.37 9.71
C ILE A 155 5.20 2.60 8.26
N GLU A 156 6.34 3.25 8.03
CA GLU A 156 6.91 3.47 6.70
C GLU A 156 7.16 2.16 5.93
N VAL A 157 7.64 1.12 6.61
CA VAL A 157 7.82 -0.21 6.00
C VAL A 157 6.49 -0.77 5.51
N ILE A 158 5.40 -0.62 6.28
CA ILE A 158 4.07 -1.09 5.88
C ILE A 158 3.52 -0.23 4.73
N VAL A 159 3.61 1.08 4.82
CA VAL A 159 3.13 1.99 3.76
C VAL A 159 3.90 1.78 2.46
N ARG A 160 5.20 1.43 2.53
CA ARG A 160 5.97 1.00 1.37
C ARG A 160 5.35 -0.25 0.72
N GLN A 161 4.88 -1.22 1.50
CA GLN A 161 4.19 -2.41 0.96
C GLN A 161 2.87 -2.04 0.27
N MET A 162 2.13 -1.07 0.81
CA MET A 162 0.86 -0.59 0.24
C MET A 162 1.02 0.12 -1.12
N LEU A 163 2.22 0.62 -1.44
CA LEU A 163 2.57 1.34 -2.67
C LEU A 163 3.48 0.52 -3.62
N ARG A 164 3.45 -0.82 -3.51
CA ARG A 164 4.30 -1.71 -4.33
C ARG A 164 3.86 -1.86 -5.78
N GLN A 165 2.64 -1.47 -6.13
CA GLN A 165 2.11 -1.63 -7.48
C GLN A 165 1.91 -0.29 -8.18
N VAL A 166 2.01 -0.37 -9.51
CA VAL A 166 1.73 0.73 -10.42
C VAL A 166 0.76 0.25 -11.51
N SER A 167 -0.05 1.16 -12.01
CA SER A 167 -0.92 0.91 -13.16
C SER A 167 -0.34 1.63 -14.37
N VAL A 168 -0.15 0.91 -15.47
CA VAL A 168 0.45 1.43 -16.71
C VAL A 168 -0.52 2.39 -17.39
N GLU A 169 -0.07 3.61 -17.66
CA GLU A 169 -0.83 4.61 -18.42
C GLU A 169 -0.50 4.55 -19.91
N ASP A 170 0.80 4.47 -20.20
CA ASP A 170 1.35 4.43 -21.54
C ASP A 170 2.45 3.36 -21.57
N PRO A 171 2.31 2.31 -22.39
CA PRO A 171 3.31 1.26 -22.45
C PRO A 171 4.62 1.71 -23.13
N GLY A 172 4.64 2.83 -23.85
CA GLY A 172 5.81 3.22 -24.64
C GLY A 172 6.22 2.09 -25.60
N ASP A 173 7.50 1.74 -25.61
CA ASP A 173 8.03 0.62 -26.41
C ASP A 173 8.13 -0.71 -25.62
N SER A 174 7.53 -0.79 -24.43
CA SER A 174 7.49 -2.01 -23.61
C SER A 174 6.43 -3.02 -24.10
N SER A 175 6.44 -4.22 -23.51
CA SER A 175 5.39 -5.23 -23.70
C SER A 175 4.17 -5.05 -22.79
N PHE A 176 4.12 -3.97 -22.00
CA PHE A 176 3.00 -3.73 -21.09
C PHE A 176 1.72 -3.38 -21.84
N LEU A 177 0.59 -3.61 -21.17
CA LEU A 177 -0.73 -3.19 -21.63
C LEU A 177 -1.22 -1.97 -20.85
N ILE A 178 -1.97 -1.08 -21.51
CA ILE A 178 -2.62 0.06 -20.85
C ILE A 178 -3.57 -0.47 -19.76
N GLY A 179 -3.45 0.07 -18.55
CA GLY A 179 -4.23 -0.33 -17.38
C GLY A 179 -3.69 -1.59 -16.68
N GLN A 180 -2.66 -2.25 -17.21
CA GLN A 180 -2.03 -3.39 -16.55
C GLN A 180 -1.46 -2.97 -15.19
N GLU A 181 -1.69 -3.81 -14.17
CA GLU A 181 -1.14 -3.63 -12.84
C GLU A 181 0.10 -4.51 -12.70
N VAL A 182 1.24 -3.88 -12.45
CA VAL A 182 2.54 -4.53 -12.32
C VAL A 182 3.23 -4.09 -11.05
N MET A 183 4.20 -4.89 -10.60
CA MET A 183 5.05 -4.51 -9.49
C MET A 183 5.91 -3.31 -9.89
N LYS A 184 6.04 -2.35 -8.99
CA LYS A 184 6.86 -1.15 -9.21
C LYS A 184 8.31 -1.51 -9.52
N THR A 185 8.87 -2.51 -8.85
CA THR A 185 10.26 -2.96 -9.05
C THR A 185 10.48 -3.53 -10.46
N GLU A 186 9.53 -4.33 -10.95
CA GLU A 186 9.55 -4.89 -12.30
C GLU A 186 9.41 -3.78 -13.35
N PHE A 187 8.44 -2.89 -13.15
CA PHE A 187 8.22 -1.72 -14.02
C PHE A 187 9.47 -0.84 -14.12
N ASP A 188 10.08 -0.51 -12.97
CA ASP A 188 11.30 0.31 -12.90
C ASP A 188 12.50 -0.41 -13.57
N GLN A 189 12.56 -1.74 -13.52
CA GLN A 189 13.61 -2.53 -14.17
C GLN A 189 13.45 -2.53 -15.70
N VAL A 190 12.25 -2.80 -16.20
CA VAL A 190 11.94 -2.78 -17.65
C VAL A 190 12.22 -1.40 -18.23
N ASN A 191 11.77 -0.34 -17.54
CA ASN A 191 12.05 1.03 -18.00
C ASN A 191 13.53 1.38 -18.02
N ARG A 192 14.32 0.88 -17.05
CA ARG A 192 15.77 1.08 -17.05
C ARG A 192 16.44 0.40 -18.25
N GLN A 193 15.98 -0.78 -18.63
CA GLN A 193 16.46 -1.48 -19.82
C GLN A 193 16.13 -0.70 -21.10
N LEU A 194 14.87 -0.30 -21.27
CA LEU A 194 14.43 0.49 -22.43
C LEU A 194 15.22 1.80 -22.59
N LEU A 195 15.45 2.50 -21.48
CA LEU A 195 16.26 3.72 -21.48
C LEU A 195 17.72 3.46 -21.89
N THR A 196 18.29 2.32 -21.49
CA THR A 196 19.66 1.93 -21.87
C THR A 196 19.75 1.60 -23.37
N GLU A 197 18.67 1.06 -23.93
CA GLU A 197 18.52 0.78 -25.37
C GLU A 197 18.15 2.01 -26.21
N GLY A 198 17.92 3.18 -25.59
CA GLY A 198 17.49 4.40 -26.28
C GLY A 198 16.03 4.37 -26.76
N ARG A 199 15.20 3.50 -26.19
CA ARG A 199 13.77 3.33 -26.51
C ARG A 199 12.89 4.15 -25.58
N ASN A 200 11.63 4.34 -25.96
CA ASN A 200 10.68 5.10 -25.15
C ASN A 200 10.24 4.31 -23.91
N PRO A 201 10.47 4.83 -22.69
CA PRO A 201 10.04 4.16 -21.46
C PRO A 201 8.52 4.20 -21.30
N ALA A 202 7.97 3.22 -20.59
CA ALA A 202 6.58 3.20 -20.20
C ALA A 202 6.29 4.26 -19.11
N ARG A 203 5.08 4.80 -19.08
CA ARG A 203 4.56 5.68 -18.02
C ARG A 203 3.52 4.94 -17.19
N SER A 204 3.54 5.17 -15.88
CA SER A 204 2.60 4.56 -14.95
C SER A 204 2.16 5.53 -13.86
N LYS A 205 1.02 5.23 -13.25
CA LYS A 205 0.52 5.87 -12.03
C LYS A 205 0.70 4.93 -10.84
N PRO A 206 1.14 5.45 -9.68
CA PRO A 206 1.20 4.65 -8.46
C PRO A 206 -0.20 4.19 -8.05
N LYS A 207 -0.30 2.96 -7.53
CA LYS A 207 -1.55 2.42 -7.02
C LYS A 207 -1.45 2.16 -5.52
N LEU A 208 -2.34 2.77 -4.74
CA LEU A 208 -2.47 2.49 -3.32
C LEU A 208 -3.37 1.28 -3.10
N LEU A 209 -2.85 0.27 -2.40
CA LEU A 209 -3.62 -0.90 -1.98
C LEU A 209 -3.64 -1.02 -0.46
N GLY A 210 -4.76 -1.52 0.07
CA GLY A 210 -4.84 -1.98 1.46
C GLY A 210 -3.92 -3.17 1.71
N ILE A 211 -3.46 -3.36 2.95
CA ILE A 211 -2.50 -4.42 3.31
C ILE A 211 -3.00 -5.82 2.96
N THR A 212 -4.30 -6.10 3.07
CA THR A 212 -4.87 -7.40 2.69
C THR A 212 -4.69 -7.66 1.20
N LYS A 213 -5.06 -6.69 0.35
CA LYS A 213 -4.94 -6.80 -1.10
C LYS A 213 -3.49 -6.76 -1.58
N ALA A 214 -2.64 -5.95 -0.93
CA ALA A 214 -1.21 -5.91 -1.22
C ALA A 214 -0.52 -7.25 -0.89
N SER A 215 -0.94 -7.93 0.17
CA SER A 215 -0.39 -9.23 0.58
C SER A 215 -0.76 -10.38 -0.37
N LEU A 216 -1.96 -10.33 -0.96
CA LEU A 216 -2.40 -11.28 -1.99
C LEU A 216 -1.70 -11.06 -3.33
N SER A 217 -1.26 -9.82 -3.59
CA SER A 217 -0.67 -9.43 -4.87
C SER A 217 0.85 -9.58 -4.88
N THR A 218 1.43 -10.49 -4.08
CA THR A 218 2.88 -10.73 -4.02
C THR A 218 3.37 -11.61 -5.18
N ASP A 219 4.67 -11.58 -5.46
CA ASP A 219 5.28 -12.32 -6.57
C ASP A 219 5.19 -13.84 -6.38
N SER A 220 5.34 -14.29 -5.14
CA SER A 220 5.18 -15.69 -4.77
C SER A 220 3.71 -16.05 -4.59
N PHE A 221 3.20 -16.91 -5.48
CA PHE A 221 1.86 -17.45 -5.35
C PHE A 221 1.77 -18.41 -4.15
N ILE A 222 2.85 -19.06 -3.73
CA ILE A 222 2.88 -19.94 -2.54
C ILE A 222 2.68 -19.10 -1.27
N SER A 223 3.41 -17.99 -1.17
CA SER A 223 3.26 -17.02 -0.08
C SER A 223 1.87 -16.39 -0.06
N ALA A 224 1.33 -16.01 -1.23
CA ALA A 224 -0.04 -15.47 -1.33
C ALA A 224 -1.10 -16.52 -0.92
N ALA A 225 -0.99 -17.75 -1.41
CA ALA A 225 -1.93 -18.84 -1.12
C ALA A 225 -1.96 -19.22 0.37
N SER A 226 -0.84 -19.03 1.08
CA SER A 226 -0.74 -19.23 2.54
C SER A 226 -1.45 -18.15 3.37
N PHE A 227 -1.78 -17.00 2.78
CA PHE A 227 -2.41 -15.89 3.48
C PHE A 227 -3.94 -16.03 3.48
N GLN A 228 -4.58 -15.85 2.31
CA GLN A 228 -6.03 -15.93 2.10
C GLN A 228 -6.32 -16.29 0.63
N GLU A 229 -7.60 -16.54 0.30
CA GLU A 229 -8.07 -16.78 -1.08
C GLU A 229 -7.34 -17.92 -1.83
N THR A 230 -6.89 -18.97 -1.11
CA THR A 230 -6.05 -20.06 -1.62
C THR A 230 -6.51 -20.63 -2.96
N THR A 231 -7.81 -20.94 -3.12
CA THR A 231 -8.36 -21.50 -4.36
C THR A 231 -8.16 -20.57 -5.56
N LYS A 232 -8.41 -19.27 -5.37
CA LYS A 232 -8.29 -18.27 -6.43
C LYS A 232 -6.83 -18.06 -6.81
N VAL A 233 -5.95 -17.90 -5.81
CA VAL A 233 -4.51 -17.71 -6.03
C VAL A 233 -3.91 -18.88 -6.80
N LEU A 234 -4.23 -20.12 -6.44
CA LEU A 234 -3.73 -21.32 -7.12
C LEU A 234 -4.30 -21.47 -8.54
N THR A 235 -5.57 -21.10 -8.74
CA THR A 235 -6.20 -21.12 -10.06
C THR A 235 -5.52 -20.12 -11.00
N ASP A 236 -5.31 -18.88 -10.54
CA ASP A 236 -4.65 -17.84 -11.33
C ASP A 236 -3.19 -18.20 -11.64
N ALA A 237 -2.49 -18.82 -10.67
CA ALA A 237 -1.13 -19.32 -10.87
C ALA A 237 -1.07 -20.45 -11.90
N ALA A 238 -2.01 -21.40 -11.85
CA ALA A 238 -2.10 -22.51 -12.80
C ALA A 238 -2.46 -22.03 -14.21
N LEU A 239 -3.44 -21.13 -14.35
CA LEU A 239 -3.81 -20.54 -15.63
C LEU A 239 -2.68 -19.72 -16.26
N GLY A 240 -1.93 -19.00 -15.43
CA GLY A 240 -0.78 -18.20 -15.87
C GLY A 240 0.52 -18.97 -16.04
N GLY A 241 0.56 -20.27 -15.69
CA GLY A 241 1.79 -21.06 -15.69
C GLY A 241 2.89 -20.47 -14.80
N LYS A 242 2.52 -19.84 -13.68
CA LYS A 242 3.46 -19.12 -12.82
C LYS A 242 4.40 -20.10 -12.12
N TYR A 243 5.68 -19.73 -12.05
CA TYR A 243 6.68 -20.38 -11.23
C TYR A 243 7.07 -19.48 -10.05
N ASP A 244 7.51 -20.08 -8.95
CA ASP A 244 7.98 -19.37 -7.76
C ASP A 244 9.51 -19.35 -7.72
N THR A 245 10.09 -18.24 -7.27
CA THR A 245 11.55 -18.09 -7.20
C THR A 245 12.11 -18.37 -5.80
N PHE A 246 11.24 -18.62 -4.81
CA PHE A 246 11.63 -18.94 -3.43
C PHE A 246 12.57 -17.89 -2.80
N ARG A 247 12.39 -16.62 -3.16
CA ARG A 247 13.16 -15.50 -2.60
C ARG A 247 12.51 -14.89 -1.35
N GLY A 248 11.31 -15.34 -0.99
CA GLY A 248 10.55 -14.88 0.16
C GLY A 248 10.82 -15.68 1.43
N LEU A 249 10.41 -15.13 2.57
CA LEU A 249 10.52 -15.80 3.87
C LEU A 249 9.56 -16.99 3.97
N LYS A 250 8.27 -16.78 3.62
CA LYS A 250 7.23 -17.79 3.82
C LYS A 250 7.40 -19.01 2.92
N GLU A 251 7.78 -18.83 1.65
CA GLU A 251 8.03 -19.97 0.77
C GLU A 251 9.11 -20.91 1.34
N ASN A 252 10.23 -20.34 1.80
CA ASN A 252 11.33 -21.12 2.35
C ASN A 252 10.94 -21.83 3.64
N VAL A 253 10.14 -21.19 4.50
CA VAL A 253 9.58 -21.86 5.69
C VAL A 253 8.69 -23.04 5.31
N ILE A 254 7.80 -22.87 4.33
CA ILE A 254 6.89 -23.94 3.88
C ILE A 254 7.66 -25.13 3.31
N LEU A 255 8.78 -24.87 2.62
CA LEU A 255 9.64 -25.88 2.03
C LEU A 255 10.66 -26.49 3.01
N GLY A 256 10.78 -25.95 4.23
CA GLY A 256 11.80 -26.38 5.19
C GLY A 256 13.23 -25.95 4.83
N ARG A 257 13.40 -24.93 3.99
CA ARG A 257 14.69 -24.32 3.64
C ARG A 257 15.05 -23.20 4.61
N LEU A 258 16.33 -22.84 4.66
CA LEU A 258 16.77 -21.63 5.36
C LEU A 258 16.08 -20.40 4.77
N ILE A 259 15.65 -19.48 5.63
CA ILE A 259 15.04 -18.23 5.19
C ILE A 259 16.10 -17.23 4.71
N PRO A 260 15.79 -16.36 3.73
CA PRO A 260 16.68 -15.30 3.24
C PRO A 260 16.79 -14.11 4.21
N ALA A 261 16.97 -14.38 5.51
CA ALA A 261 17.16 -13.40 6.55
C ALA A 261 17.99 -13.97 7.71
N GLY A 262 18.61 -13.09 8.49
CA GLY A 262 19.44 -13.49 9.64
C GLY A 262 20.60 -14.38 9.20
N THR A 263 20.76 -15.54 9.84
CA THR A 263 21.83 -16.51 9.53
C THR A 263 21.71 -17.12 8.14
N GLY A 264 20.51 -17.15 7.56
CA GLY A 264 20.32 -17.68 6.20
C GLY A 264 20.64 -16.67 5.10
N TYR A 265 20.81 -15.37 5.41
CA TYR A 265 20.96 -14.32 4.40
C TYR A 265 22.15 -14.54 3.45
N GLY A 266 23.31 -15.00 3.97
CA GLY A 266 24.52 -15.23 3.17
C GLY A 266 24.33 -16.23 2.02
N ASN A 267 23.45 -17.22 2.20
CA ASN A 267 23.18 -18.24 1.17
C ASN A 267 22.37 -17.69 -0.01
N PHE A 268 21.70 -16.55 0.17
CA PHE A 268 20.86 -15.90 -0.83
C PHE A 268 21.50 -14.63 -1.42
N SER A 269 22.58 -14.10 -0.82
CA SER A 269 23.25 -12.88 -1.30
C SER A 269 24.19 -13.15 -2.48
N ASP A 270 24.80 -14.33 -2.55
CA ASP A 270 25.79 -14.70 -3.59
C ASP A 270 25.19 -15.53 -4.73
N SER A 271 23.90 -15.84 -4.67
CA SER A 271 23.27 -16.71 -5.65
C SER A 271 22.42 -15.93 -6.66
N GLU A 272 23.08 -15.50 -7.74
CA GLU A 272 22.45 -15.55 -9.07
C GLU A 272 22.20 -17.03 -9.38
N TYR A 273 21.15 -17.63 -8.80
CA TYR A 273 20.68 -18.92 -9.26
C TYR A 273 20.19 -18.73 -10.70
N GLU A 274 21.01 -19.17 -11.65
CA GLU A 274 20.66 -19.25 -13.07
C GLU A 274 19.30 -19.94 -13.19
N LEU A 275 18.35 -19.22 -13.76
CA LEU A 275 16.94 -19.58 -13.81
C LEU A 275 16.62 -20.74 -14.79
N ASN A 276 17.62 -21.53 -15.19
CA ASN A 276 17.49 -22.57 -16.20
C ASN A 276 18.02 -23.96 -15.78
N GLY A 277 18.59 -24.11 -14.59
CA GLY A 277 18.92 -25.42 -14.06
C GLY A 277 17.68 -26.05 -13.43
N ALA A 278 17.04 -27.01 -14.10
CA ALA A 278 16.22 -27.98 -13.39
C ALA A 278 17.06 -28.50 -12.22
N ILE A 279 16.57 -28.36 -10.99
CA ILE A 279 17.26 -28.91 -9.82
C ILE A 279 17.21 -30.42 -9.99
N ASP A 280 18.29 -31.00 -10.52
CA ASP A 280 18.45 -32.44 -10.62
C ASP A 280 18.69 -32.97 -9.19
N PRO A 281 17.77 -33.76 -8.63
CA PRO A 281 17.92 -34.30 -7.28
C PRO A 281 19.21 -35.11 -7.11
N GLU A 282 19.72 -35.74 -8.18
CA GLU A 282 20.96 -36.52 -8.13
C GLU A 282 22.20 -35.63 -8.02
N GLU A 283 22.23 -34.50 -8.71
CA GLU A 283 23.34 -33.53 -8.64
C GLU A 283 23.44 -32.91 -7.24
N LEU A 284 22.30 -32.62 -6.60
CA LEU A 284 22.24 -32.08 -5.24
C LEU A 284 22.69 -33.10 -4.18
N ILE A 285 22.36 -34.38 -4.36
CA ILE A 285 22.82 -35.47 -3.49
C ILE A 285 24.34 -35.64 -3.63
N ARG A 286 24.87 -35.56 -4.86
CA ARG A 286 26.31 -35.67 -5.13
C ARG A 286 27.08 -34.52 -4.48
N GLN A 287 26.62 -33.28 -4.64
CA GLN A 287 27.24 -32.11 -4.02
C GLN A 287 27.24 -32.20 -2.48
N ARG A 288 26.16 -32.69 -1.89
CA ARG A 288 26.07 -32.86 -0.43
C ARG A 288 26.97 -34.00 0.08
N GLN A 289 27.20 -35.05 -0.71
CA GLN A 289 28.17 -36.10 -0.38
C GLN A 289 29.61 -35.57 -0.47
N GLU A 290 29.93 -34.80 -1.51
CA GLU A 290 31.24 -34.17 -1.67
C GLU A 290 31.55 -33.16 -0.54
N GLU A 291 30.56 -32.36 -0.11
CA GLU A 291 30.70 -31.47 1.05
C GLU A 291 30.90 -32.23 2.37
N LEU A 292 30.19 -33.35 2.56
CA LEU A 292 30.36 -34.21 3.74
C LEU A 292 31.74 -34.88 3.77
N GLU A 293 32.25 -35.33 2.61
CA GLU A 293 33.59 -35.89 2.48
C GLU A 293 34.68 -34.83 2.71
N ALA A 294 34.49 -33.60 2.22
CA ALA A 294 35.38 -32.48 2.48
C ALA A 294 35.42 -32.11 3.97
N MET A 295 34.26 -32.05 4.63
CA MET A 295 34.17 -31.83 6.08
C MET A 295 34.82 -32.97 6.89
N GLN A 296 34.69 -34.21 6.44
CA GLN A 296 35.35 -35.37 7.08
C GLN A 296 36.88 -35.29 6.97
N ASN A 297 37.39 -34.84 5.82
CA ASN A 297 38.81 -34.63 5.60
C ASN A 297 39.37 -33.45 6.41
N GLU A 298 38.61 -32.36 6.57
CA GLU A 298 39.02 -31.21 7.40
C GLU A 298 38.97 -31.51 8.91
N MET A 299 38.05 -32.35 9.38
CA MET A 299 37.96 -32.73 10.80
C MET A 299 38.98 -33.79 11.23
N GLY A 300 39.82 -34.29 10.32
CA GLY A 300 40.93 -35.20 10.65
C GLY A 300 40.48 -36.48 11.37
N ILE A 301 39.25 -36.96 11.12
CA ILE A 301 38.76 -38.20 11.71
C ILE A 301 39.21 -39.35 10.82
N THR A 302 40.31 -40.00 11.20
CA THR A 302 40.71 -41.29 10.62
C THR A 302 39.55 -42.28 10.71
N ALA A 303 39.32 -43.03 9.62
CA ALA A 303 38.23 -43.99 9.39
C ALA A 303 38.19 -45.23 10.32
N GLY A 304 38.60 -45.09 11.59
CA GLY A 304 38.69 -46.17 12.57
C GLY A 304 37.73 -46.08 13.76
N THR A 305 36.80 -45.13 13.81
CA THR A 305 35.89 -44.95 14.98
C THR A 305 34.39 -45.03 14.62
N ILE A 306 34.03 -45.39 13.39
CA ILE A 306 32.62 -45.52 12.94
C ILE A 306 32.26 -46.98 12.60
N GLU A 307 33.00 -47.99 13.08
CA GLU A 307 32.48 -49.38 13.04
C GLU A 307 31.49 -49.68 14.19
N ASN A 308 31.37 -48.81 15.19
CA ASN A 308 30.47 -49.03 16.34
C ASN A 308 29.18 -48.18 16.35
N LEU A 309 28.93 -47.34 15.33
CA LEU A 309 27.67 -46.57 15.24
C LEU A 309 26.67 -47.14 14.22
N ASN A 310 27.11 -48.01 13.31
CA ASN A 310 26.23 -48.66 12.32
C ASN A 310 25.48 -49.90 12.86
N GLN A 311 25.60 -50.23 14.15
CA GLN A 311 24.88 -51.37 14.73
C GLN A 311 23.62 -51.01 15.54
N GLU A 312 23.31 -49.72 15.76
CA GLU A 312 22.10 -49.31 16.48
C GLU A 312 21.24 -48.32 15.68
N ALA A 313 20.60 -48.81 14.61
CA ALA A 313 19.31 -48.27 14.18
C ALA A 313 18.47 -49.41 13.57
N PRO A 314 17.35 -49.81 14.20
CA PRO A 314 16.52 -50.90 13.70
C PRO A 314 15.72 -50.46 12.47
N ALA A 315 15.69 -51.34 11.48
CA ALA A 315 14.68 -51.38 10.44
C ALA A 315 13.26 -51.43 11.07
N LYS A 316 12.36 -50.55 10.60
CA LYS A 316 10.87 -50.56 10.63
C LYS A 316 10.40 -49.11 10.45
N MET A 317 9.43 -48.72 9.63
CA MET A 317 8.39 -49.38 8.86
C MET A 317 7.97 -48.41 7.73
N ALA A 318 7.80 -48.93 6.52
CA ALA A 318 6.97 -48.28 5.51
C ALA A 318 5.49 -48.29 5.99
N PRO A 319 4.69 -47.24 5.73
CA PRO A 319 3.25 -47.34 5.90
C PRO A 319 2.63 -48.10 4.72
N GLU A 320 1.98 -49.22 5.03
CA GLU A 320 1.06 -49.92 4.12
C GLU A 320 -0.08 -48.99 3.71
N ALA A 321 -0.32 -48.91 2.40
CA ALA A 321 -1.57 -48.45 1.84
C ALA A 321 -2.64 -49.54 1.99
N THR A 322 -3.78 -49.24 2.64
CA THR A 322 -5.16 -49.46 2.16
C THR A 322 -6.19 -49.31 3.29
N SER A 323 -7.10 -48.33 3.13
CA SER A 323 -8.56 -48.33 3.39
C SER A 323 -9.05 -46.89 3.46
#